data_AF-A0A9E5G3W5-F1
#
_entry.id   AF-A0A9E5G3W5-F1
#
_cell.length_a   1.000
_cell.length_b   1.000
_cell.length_c   1.000
_cell.angle_alpha   90.00
_cell.angle_beta   90.00
_cell.angle_gamma   90.00
#
_symmetry.space_group_name_H-M   'P 1'
#
loop_
_entity.id
_entity.type
_entity.pdbx_description
1 polymer ?
#
loop_
_entity_poly.entity_id
_entity_poly.type
_entity_poly.pdbx_seq_one_letter_code
_entity_poly.pdbx_strand_id
1 'polypeptide(L)'
;MKRHFGKHQGGAEQDVSEQYQPEEIGQYDMQGNAAGEELSSSAQEDNSEDYTATGEDSNYIGRTPDKRKKLSGFSRFLLIYSAAFLVVVAVALVFFWKYIAAYEISRPEHEMDDVVLAMETYEGSSDLAKVFVVSDFEDKDTVFSDIYSTYIEGQSCTYRKMAGEYTDDTPVYVLRAGSTDWFKLSLKPKGENAAGYGFQLWELSTLELLKENTRTVTILVPPGASVSVNGIAVSDDYITDDHVEYEDLTEQEKRFNADFDAYRVLYTIDNIYGKVEVSVVDAEGTELVAESDDESDFVYDAVRYSVKLTAPADAVVTINGVELKKEDATGSLLSSDMFKGLEKYATAVPDFAVYEIDGLFAEPEIAAKDAKGAELEPTESSDGGFVFGLPDSTKLKEAQTQRVTDFVKSYVSFSTDEKDDTNGNFTRLSKFLLTNTETYKRIKNSVEGVSWVSGGTIEYKKLELDNFVACGDNCYVVRATISITVTSDGNVRNTDSVYTLVFVKSGGVWLVGNMLAS
;
A
#
# COMPACT_ATOMS: atom_id res chain seq x y z
N MET A 1 32.72 -32.21 24.07
CA MET A 1 34.07 -31.68 23.76
C MET A 1 33.89 -30.20 23.38
N LYS A 2 34.03 -29.23 24.29
CA LYS A 2 35.28 -28.56 24.71
C LYS A 2 36.20 -28.20 23.51
N ARG A 3 36.20 -26.94 23.06
CA ARG A 3 37.20 -25.90 23.43
C ARG A 3 37.04 -24.60 22.61
N HIS A 4 36.98 -23.50 23.38
CA HIS A 4 37.42 -22.12 23.15
C HIS A 4 38.70 -21.93 22.28
N PHE A 5 39.10 -20.74 21.77
CA PHE A 5 39.18 -19.39 22.39
C PHE A 5 39.51 -18.28 21.36
N GLY A 6 38.98 -17.07 21.63
CA GLY A 6 39.69 -15.77 21.58
C GLY A 6 39.82 -15.06 20.22
N LYS A 7 39.86 -13.72 20.11
CA LYS A 7 39.85 -12.59 21.05
C LYS A 7 39.75 -11.31 20.18
N HIS A 8 39.06 -10.27 20.64
CA HIS A 8 39.59 -8.89 20.61
C HIS A 8 38.94 -8.06 21.74
N GLN A 9 39.76 -7.23 22.36
CA GLN A 9 39.57 -6.50 23.62
C GLN A 9 39.82 -5.00 23.39
N GLY A 10 39.20 -4.18 24.25
CA GLY A 10 39.70 -2.88 24.77
C GLY A 10 39.05 -1.65 24.10
N GLY A 11 38.57 -0.62 24.80
CA GLY A 11 38.56 -0.12 26.19
C GLY A 11 37.98 1.32 26.10
N ALA A 12 37.44 2.00 27.11
CA ALA A 12 37.79 2.03 28.52
C ALA A 12 36.62 2.53 29.38
N GLU A 13 36.47 1.91 30.55
CA GLU A 13 35.84 2.47 31.74
C GLU A 13 36.85 3.35 32.50
N GLN A 14 36.35 4.41 33.13
CA GLN A 14 36.96 4.97 34.34
C GLN A 14 35.86 5.16 35.38
N ASP A 15 35.95 4.33 36.41
CA ASP A 15 35.28 4.41 37.70
C ASP A 15 36.31 5.00 38.69
N VAL A 16 35.94 6.02 39.48
CA VAL A 16 36.36 6.15 40.89
C VAL A 16 35.33 6.99 41.66
N SER A 17 34.68 6.30 42.59
CA SER A 17 33.93 6.76 43.76
C SER A 17 34.69 7.68 44.72
N GLU A 18 34.01 8.63 45.38
CA GLU A 18 34.09 8.78 46.86
C GLU A 18 33.02 9.72 47.46
N GLN A 19 32.15 9.11 48.29
CA GLN A 19 31.68 9.51 49.64
C GLN A 19 31.03 10.88 49.94
N TYR A 20 29.70 10.85 50.05
CA TYR A 20 28.82 11.17 51.20
C TYR A 20 29.31 12.05 52.38
N GLN A 21 28.62 13.18 52.63
CA GLN A 21 27.85 13.47 53.87
C GLN A 21 26.78 14.57 53.62
N PRO A 22 25.63 14.55 54.32
CA PRO A 22 24.44 15.34 54.00
C PRO A 22 24.23 16.54 54.93
N GLU A 23 23.59 17.62 54.44
CA GLU A 23 23.05 18.69 55.29
C GLU A 23 21.55 18.92 55.05
N GLU A 24 20.91 19.39 56.12
CA GLU A 24 19.53 19.18 56.52
C GLU A 24 18.50 20.13 55.88
N ILE A 25 17.37 19.52 55.50
CA ILE A 25 15.98 19.80 55.88
C ILE A 25 15.62 21.23 56.32
N GLY A 26 14.66 21.81 55.61
CA GLY A 26 13.81 22.90 56.10
C GLY A 26 12.44 22.92 55.40
N GLN A 27 11.52 22.08 55.88
CA GLN A 27 10.07 22.24 55.64
C GLN A 27 9.53 23.39 56.48
N TYR A 28 8.59 24.17 55.95
CA TYR A 28 7.66 24.93 56.78
C TYR A 28 6.24 24.83 56.23
N ASP A 29 5.39 24.27 57.08
CA ASP A 29 3.94 24.17 56.95
C ASP A 29 3.26 25.22 57.85
N MET A 30 2.01 25.52 57.55
CA MET A 30 1.21 26.58 58.17
C MET A 30 0.71 26.25 59.59
N GLN A 31 0.60 27.30 60.40
CA GLN A 31 -0.48 27.65 61.37
C GLN A 31 0.05 28.13 62.74
N GLY A 32 -0.44 29.29 63.19
CA GLY A 32 -0.34 29.67 64.62
C GLY A 32 -0.47 31.17 64.91
N ASN A 33 -1.64 31.59 65.38
CA ASN A 33 -1.93 32.85 66.08
C ASN A 33 -0.89 33.22 67.14
N ALA A 34 -0.55 34.51 67.28
CA ALA A 34 -0.62 35.24 68.56
C ALA A 34 -0.17 36.72 68.44
N ALA A 35 -1.04 37.60 68.96
CA ALA A 35 -0.78 38.82 69.74
C ALA A 35 0.48 39.67 69.45
N GLY A 36 0.25 40.90 68.97
CA GLY A 36 1.20 42.00 69.06
C GLY A 36 0.61 43.17 69.86
N GLU A 37 1.22 43.45 71.00
CA GLU A 37 1.13 44.72 71.74
C GLU A 37 2.50 45.40 71.65
N GLU A 38 2.48 46.71 71.35
CA GLU A 38 3.42 47.78 71.74
C GLU A 38 4.92 47.67 71.31
N LEU A 39 5.70 48.73 71.05
CA LEU A 39 5.59 50.18 70.83
C LEU A 39 7.00 50.65 70.41
N SER A 40 7.11 51.93 70.06
CA SER A 40 8.34 52.77 69.97
C SER A 40 9.10 52.75 68.63
N SER A 41 9.77 53.82 68.19
CA SER A 41 9.70 55.28 68.43
C SER A 41 10.71 55.96 67.47
N SER A 42 10.69 57.30 67.48
CA SER A 42 11.61 58.29 66.87
C SER A 42 11.14 58.80 65.50
N ALA A 43 10.66 60.05 65.36
CA ALA A 43 11.18 61.39 65.66
C ALA A 43 12.06 61.98 64.54
N GLN A 44 11.58 63.03 63.88
CA GLN A 44 12.30 64.31 63.73
C GLN A 44 11.43 65.43 63.11
N GLU A 45 11.36 66.52 63.87
CA GLU A 45 11.35 67.98 63.56
C GLU A 45 11.20 68.47 62.11
N ASP A 46 10.43 69.56 61.88
CA ASP A 46 10.91 70.95 62.02
C ASP A 46 9.80 72.03 61.90
N ASN A 47 10.17 73.23 62.36
CA ASN A 47 9.47 74.45 62.79
C ASN A 47 8.57 75.26 61.79
N SER A 48 7.61 76.04 62.34
CA SER A 48 7.72 77.52 62.42
C SER A 48 6.54 78.21 63.12
N GLU A 49 6.88 78.91 64.22
CA GLU A 49 6.47 80.23 64.74
C GLU A 49 4.96 80.54 64.97
N ASP A 50 4.48 80.63 66.20
CA ASP A 50 4.68 81.65 67.27
C ASP A 50 3.70 82.83 67.17
N TYR A 51 2.85 82.97 68.20
CA TYR A 51 2.50 84.26 68.82
C TYR A 51 1.95 83.99 70.23
N THR A 52 2.56 84.66 71.20
CA THR A 52 2.42 84.53 72.65
C THR A 52 1.25 85.33 73.24
N ALA A 53 0.79 84.91 74.43
CA ALA A 53 0.44 85.71 75.63
C ALA A 53 -0.62 84.97 76.47
N THR A 54 -0.24 84.20 77.50
CA THR A 54 -0.09 84.58 78.93
C THR A 54 -1.40 84.93 79.66
N GLY A 55 -1.64 84.29 80.82
CA GLY A 55 -2.35 84.95 81.93
C GLY A 55 -3.27 84.07 82.78
N GLU A 56 -2.71 83.60 83.89
CA GLU A 56 -3.23 82.98 85.11
C GLU A 56 -4.66 83.30 85.66
N ASP A 57 -5.18 82.28 86.36
CA ASP A 57 -5.96 82.27 87.61
C ASP A 57 -7.37 82.87 87.73
N SER A 58 -8.36 82.00 88.01
CA SER A 58 -8.97 81.89 89.35
C SER A 58 -10.10 80.84 89.44
N ASN A 59 -10.05 80.06 90.52
CA ASN A 59 -11.04 79.09 90.99
C ASN A 59 -12.36 79.74 91.47
N TYR A 60 -13.53 79.11 91.27
CA TYR A 60 -14.38 78.52 92.35
C TYR A 60 -15.74 77.94 91.84
N ILE A 61 -15.97 76.65 92.19
CA ILE A 61 -17.22 75.92 92.53
C ILE A 61 -18.26 75.53 91.44
N GLY A 62 -18.51 74.20 91.35
CA GLY A 62 -19.89 73.64 91.30
C GLY A 62 -20.18 72.54 90.26
N ARG A 63 -20.33 71.29 90.71
CA ARG A 63 -20.77 70.06 89.96
C ARG A 63 -22.00 70.26 89.06
N THR A 64 -22.08 69.56 87.91
CA THR A 64 -23.14 68.62 87.45
C THR A 64 -22.93 68.15 85.99
N PRO A 65 -23.56 67.04 85.52
CA PRO A 65 -22.98 66.07 84.58
C PRO A 65 -23.09 66.44 83.10
N ASP A 66 -22.23 65.81 82.31
CA ASP A 66 -22.06 65.93 80.86
C ASP A 66 -23.39 65.85 80.07
N LYS A 67 -23.81 66.98 79.49
CA LYS A 67 -24.98 67.04 78.60
C LYS A 67 -24.59 66.46 77.24
N ARG A 68 -25.04 65.23 76.95
CA ARG A 68 -25.10 64.69 75.57
C ARG A 68 -25.73 65.74 74.63
N LYS A 69 -24.95 66.27 73.70
CA LYS A 69 -25.43 67.20 72.67
C LYS A 69 -26.57 66.53 71.89
N LYS A 70 -27.79 67.07 72.00
CA LYS A 70 -28.96 66.62 71.21
C LYS A 70 -28.70 67.00 69.75
N LEU A 71 -28.56 65.99 68.88
CA LEU A 71 -28.52 66.16 67.42
C LEU A 71 -29.74 66.97 66.94
N SER A 72 -29.49 68.01 66.15
CA SER A 72 -30.54 68.87 65.57
C SER A 72 -31.43 68.05 64.61
N GLY A 73 -32.66 68.51 64.36
CA GLY A 73 -33.60 67.82 63.45
C GLY A 73 -33.02 67.54 62.06
N PHE A 74 -32.14 68.41 61.56
CA PHE A 74 -31.41 68.24 60.30
C PHE A 74 -30.42 67.07 60.34
N SER A 75 -29.69 66.90 61.45
CA SER A 75 -28.73 65.81 61.60
C SER A 75 -29.41 64.43 61.70
N ARG A 76 -30.62 64.35 62.26
CA ARG A 76 -31.43 63.11 62.28
C ARG A 76 -31.97 62.75 60.90
N PHE A 77 -32.46 63.74 60.15
CA PHE A 77 -32.90 63.55 58.77
C PHE A 77 -31.73 63.11 57.87
N LEU A 78 -30.57 63.77 57.98
CA LEU A 78 -29.36 63.40 57.24
C LEU A 78 -28.89 61.99 57.58
N LEU A 79 -28.94 61.57 58.85
CA LEU A 79 -28.60 60.19 59.25
C LEU A 79 -29.54 59.15 58.62
N ILE A 80 -30.85 59.42 58.59
CA ILE A 80 -31.83 58.51 57.98
C ILE A 80 -31.66 58.48 56.46
N TYR A 81 -31.46 59.63 55.82
CA TYR A 81 -31.19 59.73 54.39
C TYR A 81 -29.90 59.02 54.00
N SER A 82 -28.80 59.27 54.72
CA SER A 82 -27.53 58.59 54.50
C SER A 82 -27.64 57.09 54.72
N ALA A 83 -28.39 56.63 55.74
CA ALA A 83 -28.64 55.21 55.95
C ALA A 83 -29.44 54.59 54.79
N ALA A 84 -30.50 55.25 54.32
CA ALA A 84 -31.28 54.79 53.17
C ALA A 84 -30.46 54.77 51.87
N PHE A 85 -29.64 55.81 51.64
CA PHE A 85 -28.71 55.87 50.52
C PHE A 85 -27.67 54.76 50.58
N LEU A 86 -27.09 54.48 51.76
CA LEU A 86 -26.16 53.36 51.94
C LEU A 86 -26.81 52.01 51.66
N VAL A 87 -28.09 51.83 52.00
CA VAL A 87 -28.83 50.61 51.64
C VAL A 87 -28.99 50.49 50.12
N VAL A 88 -29.34 51.58 49.42
CA VAL A 88 -29.44 51.59 47.95
C VAL A 88 -28.09 51.30 47.30
N VAL A 89 -27.00 51.90 47.79
CA VAL A 89 -25.64 51.63 47.33
C VAL A 89 -25.26 50.18 47.59
N ALA A 90 -25.56 49.63 48.77
CA ALA A 90 -25.29 48.23 49.09
C ALA A 90 -26.05 47.27 48.15
N VAL A 91 -27.31 47.56 47.84
CA VAL A 91 -28.09 46.76 46.87
C VAL A 91 -27.50 46.87 45.47
N ALA A 92 -27.16 48.08 45.00
CA ALA A 92 -26.53 48.30 43.71
C ALA A 92 -25.18 47.58 43.61
N LEU A 93 -24.38 47.59 44.67
CA LEU A 93 -23.15 46.82 44.76
C LEU A 93 -23.44 45.34 44.62
N VAL A 94 -24.40 44.75 45.35
CA VAL A 94 -24.73 43.33 45.23
C VAL A 94 -25.12 42.94 43.80
N PHE A 95 -25.94 43.75 43.11
CA PHE A 95 -26.25 43.52 41.69
C PHE A 95 -25.03 43.66 40.80
N PHE A 96 -24.19 44.66 41.04
CA PHE A 96 -22.94 44.86 40.31
C PHE A 96 -21.97 43.69 40.49
N TRP A 97 -21.82 43.16 41.71
CA TRP A 97 -21.02 41.96 42.00
C TRP A 97 -21.54 40.74 41.24
N LYS A 98 -22.86 40.53 41.19
CA LYS A 98 -23.46 39.44 40.39
C LYS A 98 -23.26 39.62 38.89
N TYR A 99 -23.34 40.85 38.40
CA TYR A 99 -23.11 41.17 37.00
C TYR A 99 -21.64 40.93 36.60
N ILE A 100 -20.69 41.39 37.42
CA ILE A 100 -19.25 41.13 37.20
C ILE A 100 -18.95 39.64 37.24
N ALA A 101 -19.51 38.91 38.21
CA ALA A 101 -19.35 37.46 38.26
C ALA A 101 -19.90 36.77 37.01
N ALA A 102 -21.07 37.20 36.50
CA ALA A 102 -21.65 36.69 35.26
C ALA A 102 -20.81 37.05 34.01
N TYR A 103 -20.23 38.25 33.99
CA TYR A 103 -19.30 38.67 32.94
C TYR A 103 -18.01 37.84 32.95
N GLU A 104 -17.39 37.66 34.12
CA GLU A 104 -16.13 36.92 34.26
C GLU A 104 -16.28 35.46 33.82
N ILE A 105 -17.34 34.76 34.25
CA ILE A 105 -17.59 33.36 33.85
C ILE A 105 -18.03 33.22 32.39
N SER A 106 -18.52 34.29 31.75
CA SER A 106 -18.91 34.28 30.34
C SER A 106 -17.75 34.41 29.36
N ARG A 107 -16.53 34.63 29.86
CA ARG A 107 -15.35 34.78 29.01
C ARG A 107 -14.95 33.41 28.43
N PRO A 108 -14.61 33.33 27.13
CA PRO A 108 -14.18 32.06 26.55
C PRO A 108 -12.88 31.53 27.18
N GLU A 109 -12.06 32.40 27.78
CA GLU A 109 -10.87 32.00 28.54
C GLU A 109 -11.20 31.08 29.73
N HIS A 110 -12.37 31.22 30.36
CA HIS A 110 -12.77 30.34 31.46
C HIS A 110 -12.94 28.89 30.99
N GLU A 111 -13.58 28.69 29.84
CA GLU A 111 -13.73 27.36 29.23
C GLU A 111 -12.36 26.80 28.79
N MET A 112 -11.46 27.64 28.29
CA MET A 112 -10.11 27.21 27.92
C MET A 112 -9.27 26.80 29.14
N ASP A 113 -9.40 27.50 30.27
CA ASP A 113 -8.76 27.12 31.53
C ASP A 113 -9.26 25.74 32.00
N ASP A 114 -10.57 25.48 31.87
CA ASP A 114 -11.17 24.17 32.15
C ASP A 114 -10.65 23.07 31.20
N VAL A 115 -10.48 23.36 29.91
CA VAL A 115 -9.89 22.43 28.92
C VAL A 115 -8.43 22.13 29.23
N VAL A 116 -7.62 23.13 29.60
CA VAL A 116 -6.22 22.93 30.00
C VAL A 116 -6.15 21.99 31.19
N LEU A 117 -6.96 22.25 32.22
CA LEU A 117 -7.02 21.38 33.39
C LEU A 117 -7.41 19.96 33.00
N ALA A 118 -8.44 19.80 32.16
CA ALA A 118 -8.91 18.49 31.70
C ALA A 118 -7.85 17.73 30.87
N MET A 119 -7.02 18.44 30.10
CA MET A 119 -5.88 17.86 29.39
C MET A 119 -4.79 17.42 30.37
N GLU A 120 -4.36 18.27 31.30
CA GLU A 120 -3.27 17.96 32.25
C GLU A 120 -3.62 16.85 33.24
N THR A 121 -4.91 16.67 33.54
CA THR A 121 -5.40 15.63 34.46
C THR A 121 -6.11 14.48 33.75
N TYR A 122 -5.81 14.24 32.46
CA TYR A 122 -6.49 13.22 31.69
C TYR A 122 -6.16 11.80 32.19
N GLU A 123 -7.20 11.02 32.52
CA GLU A 123 -7.09 9.64 33.02
C GLU A 123 -7.81 8.61 32.10
N GLY A 124 -7.88 8.88 30.78
CA GLY A 124 -8.35 7.88 29.81
C GLY A 124 -9.86 7.89 29.50
N SER A 125 -10.64 8.81 30.08
CA SER A 125 -11.99 9.12 29.60
C SER A 125 -12.35 10.58 29.88
N SER A 126 -12.36 11.43 28.86
CA SER A 126 -12.75 12.84 28.99
C SER A 126 -13.76 13.23 27.91
N ASP A 127 -14.48 14.32 28.14
CA ASP A 127 -15.33 14.95 27.14
C ASP A 127 -14.53 15.47 25.93
N LEU A 128 -13.20 15.57 26.04
CA LEU A 128 -12.30 16.04 24.98
C LEU A 128 -12.24 15.04 23.81
N ALA A 129 -12.15 13.74 24.10
CA ALA A 129 -12.13 12.70 23.05
C ALA A 129 -13.42 12.69 22.22
N LYS A 130 -14.57 13.05 22.82
CA LYS A 130 -15.87 13.09 22.12
C LYS A 130 -15.94 14.17 21.03
N VAL A 131 -15.29 15.30 21.27
CA VAL A 131 -15.22 16.43 20.34
C VAL A 131 -13.93 16.42 19.51
N PHE A 132 -13.09 15.41 19.70
CA PHE A 132 -11.89 15.19 18.92
C PHE A 132 -12.25 14.76 17.50
N VAL A 133 -11.57 15.37 16.53
CA VAL A 133 -11.77 15.14 15.10
C VAL A 133 -10.49 14.56 14.54
N VAL A 134 -10.63 13.41 13.89
CA VAL A 134 -9.59 12.69 13.15
C VAL A 134 -10.15 12.33 11.78
N SER A 135 -9.30 11.80 10.92
CA SER A 135 -9.73 11.26 9.63
C SER A 135 -10.80 10.17 9.77
N ASP A 136 -11.65 9.99 8.77
CA ASP A 136 -12.67 8.93 8.73
C ASP A 136 -12.06 7.51 8.79
N PHE A 137 -10.74 7.41 8.58
CA PHE A 137 -9.97 6.17 8.54
C PHE A 137 -9.20 5.88 9.84
N GLU A 138 -9.47 6.61 10.90
CA GLU A 138 -8.79 6.48 12.19
C GLU A 138 -9.78 6.36 13.36
N ASP A 139 -9.37 5.62 14.39
CA ASP A 139 -10.12 5.55 15.64
C ASP A 139 -9.75 6.72 16.56
N LYS A 140 -10.75 7.56 16.86
CA LYS A 140 -10.58 8.79 17.65
C LYS A 140 -9.95 8.54 19.02
N ASP A 141 -10.44 7.54 19.75
CA ASP A 141 -9.98 7.25 21.10
C ASP A 141 -8.54 6.73 21.09
N THR A 142 -8.21 5.87 20.12
CA THR A 142 -6.86 5.34 19.92
C THR A 142 -5.87 6.45 19.56
N VAL A 143 -6.20 7.29 18.58
CA VAL A 143 -5.32 8.41 18.17
C VAL A 143 -5.13 9.39 19.31
N PHE A 144 -6.21 9.79 19.99
CA PHE A 144 -6.11 10.72 21.11
C PHE A 144 -5.26 10.16 22.25
N SER A 145 -5.47 8.89 22.61
CA SER A 145 -4.70 8.22 23.67
C SER A 145 -3.22 8.09 23.31
N ASP A 146 -2.90 7.76 22.06
CA ASP A 146 -1.52 7.63 21.59
C ASP A 146 -0.78 8.98 21.67
N ILE A 147 -1.40 10.04 21.14
CA ILE A 147 -0.84 11.39 21.21
C ILE A 147 -0.66 11.83 22.65
N TYR A 148 -1.68 11.60 23.49
CA TYR A 148 -1.65 12.02 24.88
C TYR A 148 -0.50 11.35 25.63
N SER A 149 -0.46 10.02 25.62
CA SER A 149 0.56 9.25 26.35
C SER A 149 1.98 9.47 25.82
N THR A 150 2.12 9.72 24.52
CA THR A 150 3.44 9.90 23.89
C THR A 150 3.98 11.32 24.09
N TYR A 151 3.13 12.35 23.99
CA TYR A 151 3.59 13.73 23.85
C TYR A 151 3.05 14.72 24.90
N ILE A 152 1.95 14.40 25.58
CA ILE A 152 1.24 15.36 26.44
C ILE A 152 1.35 14.98 27.91
N GLU A 153 1.35 13.69 28.25
CA GLU A 153 1.40 13.23 29.63
C GLU A 153 2.61 13.84 30.37
N GLY A 154 2.33 14.50 31.49
CA GLY A 154 3.34 15.18 32.30
C GLY A 154 3.86 16.51 31.74
N GLN A 155 3.33 17.01 30.62
CA GLN A 155 3.63 18.34 30.08
C GLN A 155 2.64 19.38 30.62
N SER A 156 3.14 20.61 30.81
CA SER A 156 2.25 21.75 31.06
C SER A 156 1.56 22.18 29.78
N CYS A 157 0.26 22.43 29.84
CA CYS A 157 -0.56 22.89 28.74
C CYS A 157 -0.83 24.40 28.83
N THR A 158 -0.77 25.09 27.69
CA THR A 158 -1.10 26.51 27.57
C THR A 158 -1.88 26.77 26.29
N TYR A 159 -2.59 27.88 26.19
CA TYR A 159 -3.31 28.24 24.97
C TYR A 159 -3.06 29.68 24.53
N ARG A 160 -3.34 29.95 23.25
CA ARG A 160 -3.39 31.29 22.68
C ARG A 160 -4.49 31.41 21.64
N LYS A 161 -4.93 32.65 21.38
CA LYS A 161 -5.88 32.93 20.29
C LYS A 161 -5.26 32.54 18.95
N MET A 162 -6.01 31.84 18.10
CA MET A 162 -5.56 31.49 16.77
C MET A 162 -5.60 32.71 15.86
N ALA A 163 -4.43 33.12 15.37
CA ALA A 163 -4.31 34.31 14.52
C ALA A 163 -5.09 34.10 13.21
N GLY A 164 -5.92 35.09 12.85
CA GLY A 164 -6.71 35.07 11.62
C GLY A 164 -8.04 34.32 11.70
N GLU A 165 -8.23 33.46 12.70
CA GLU A 165 -9.48 32.67 12.86
C GLU A 165 -10.28 33.04 14.12
N TYR A 166 -9.63 33.53 15.17
CA TYR A 166 -10.32 33.94 16.40
C TYR A 166 -11.24 35.16 16.17
N THR A 167 -12.49 35.07 16.62
CA THR A 167 -13.36 36.23 16.86
C THR A 167 -14.06 36.12 18.21
N ASP A 168 -14.64 37.22 18.70
CA ASP A 168 -15.39 37.21 19.97
C ASP A 168 -16.69 36.39 19.88
N ASP A 169 -17.24 36.21 18.68
CA ASP A 169 -18.46 35.42 18.41
C ASP A 169 -18.13 33.95 18.10
N THR A 170 -16.95 33.69 17.51
CA THR A 170 -16.43 32.35 17.16
C THR A 170 -15.00 32.18 17.68
N PRO A 171 -14.80 31.93 18.97
CA PRO A 171 -13.48 31.83 19.56
C PRO A 171 -12.75 30.58 19.06
N VAL A 172 -11.55 30.78 18.51
CA VAL A 172 -10.66 29.71 18.05
C VAL A 172 -9.29 29.85 18.70
N TYR A 173 -8.80 28.76 19.29
CA TYR A 173 -7.57 28.73 20.05
C TYR A 173 -6.61 27.67 19.52
N VAL A 174 -5.32 27.86 19.82
CA VAL A 174 -4.28 26.85 19.69
C VAL A 174 -3.89 26.39 21.08
N LEU A 175 -3.95 25.09 21.35
CA LEU A 175 -3.43 24.47 22.57
C LEU A 175 -2.03 23.92 22.32
N ARG A 176 -1.14 24.28 23.24
CA ARG A 176 0.26 23.89 23.29
C ARG A 176 0.49 22.98 24.48
N ALA A 177 1.19 21.87 24.27
CA ALA A 177 1.72 21.04 25.33
C ALA A 177 3.25 21.09 25.27
N GLY A 178 3.89 21.48 26.38
CA GLY A 178 5.33 21.74 26.39
C GLY A 178 5.71 22.85 25.40
N SER A 179 6.53 22.52 24.40
CA SER A 179 6.94 23.45 23.33
C SER A 179 6.14 23.34 22.04
N THR A 180 5.26 22.34 21.91
CA THR A 180 4.62 21.99 20.63
C THR A 180 3.17 22.41 20.61
N ASP A 181 2.77 23.09 19.52
CA ASP A 181 1.36 23.37 19.26
C ASP A 181 0.73 22.11 18.69
N TRP A 182 -0.26 21.57 19.40
CA TRP A 182 -0.86 20.28 19.05
C TRP A 182 -2.23 20.43 18.43
N PHE A 183 -3.10 21.22 19.08
CA PHE A 183 -4.51 21.24 18.73
C PHE A 183 -5.02 22.62 18.35
N LYS A 184 -5.94 22.63 17.40
CA LYS A 184 -6.88 23.72 17.14
C LYS A 184 -8.18 23.43 17.88
N LEU A 185 -8.70 24.43 18.57
CA LEU A 185 -9.92 24.33 19.37
C LEU A 185 -10.91 25.39 18.94
N SER A 186 -12.15 25.00 18.71
CA SER A 186 -13.25 25.93 18.45
C SER A 186 -14.27 25.87 19.58
N LEU A 187 -14.71 27.02 20.08
CA LEU A 187 -15.75 27.11 21.10
C LEU A 187 -17.08 27.52 20.47
N LYS A 188 -18.19 27.08 21.08
CA LYS A 188 -19.55 27.50 20.71
C LYS A 188 -20.34 27.96 21.94
N PRO A 189 -21.41 28.77 21.75
CA PRO A 189 -22.27 29.16 22.85
C PRO A 189 -22.99 27.96 23.48
N LYS A 190 -22.85 27.81 24.80
CA LYS A 190 -23.57 26.85 25.64
C LYS A 190 -24.98 27.37 25.99
N GLY A 191 -25.73 27.72 24.95
CA GLY A 191 -27.08 28.29 25.06
C GLY A 191 -27.12 29.81 25.30
N GLU A 192 -28.27 30.41 24.96
CA GLU A 192 -28.48 31.84 25.09
C GLU A 192 -28.62 32.27 26.56
N ASN A 193 -27.96 33.37 26.94
CA ASN A 193 -28.07 33.98 28.28
C ASN A 193 -27.77 33.00 29.43
N ALA A 194 -26.93 31.99 29.20
CA ALA A 194 -26.63 30.94 30.17
C ALA A 194 -25.94 31.44 31.45
N ALA A 195 -25.20 32.55 31.40
CA ALA A 195 -24.59 33.20 32.57
C ALA A 195 -25.50 34.27 33.21
N GLY A 196 -26.65 34.58 32.59
CA GLY A 196 -27.54 35.67 33.00
C GLY A 196 -27.07 37.05 32.51
N TYR A 197 -27.94 38.06 32.65
CA TYR A 197 -27.67 39.45 32.26
C TYR A 197 -27.31 39.68 30.78
N GLY A 198 -27.70 38.76 29.90
CA GLY A 198 -27.39 38.78 28.46
C GLY A 198 -26.10 38.04 28.10
N PHE A 199 -25.40 37.46 29.07
CA PHE A 199 -24.14 36.74 28.83
C PHE A 199 -24.36 35.25 28.58
N GLN A 200 -23.66 34.70 27.59
CA GLN A 200 -23.62 33.26 27.30
C GLN A 200 -22.44 32.59 28.01
N LEU A 201 -22.53 31.26 28.18
CA LEU A 201 -21.38 30.44 28.53
C LEU A 201 -20.82 29.82 27.25
N TRP A 202 -19.58 29.37 27.31
CA TRP A 202 -18.93 28.67 26.20
C TRP A 202 -18.84 27.18 26.51
N GLU A 203 -18.74 26.39 25.45
CA GLU A 203 -18.37 24.98 25.53
C GLU A 203 -17.48 24.60 24.36
N LEU A 204 -16.56 23.66 24.58
CA LEU A 204 -15.72 23.11 23.52
C LEU A 204 -16.58 22.47 22.41
N SER A 205 -16.39 22.93 21.18
CA SER A 205 -17.11 22.44 20.00
C SER A 205 -16.31 21.43 19.20
N THR A 206 -15.05 21.76 18.86
CA THR A 206 -14.15 20.87 18.13
C THR A 206 -12.75 20.92 18.74
N LEU A 207 -12.10 19.77 18.68
CA LEU A 207 -10.69 19.59 18.99
C LEU A 207 -10.05 18.88 17.80
N GLU A 208 -9.19 19.59 17.06
CA GLU A 208 -8.58 19.10 15.82
C GLU A 208 -7.06 19.11 15.99
N LEU A 209 -6.36 18.15 15.38
CA LEU A 209 -4.91 18.26 15.25
C LEU A 209 -4.55 19.40 14.31
N LEU A 210 -3.50 20.14 14.66
CA LEU A 210 -2.89 21.05 13.70
C LEU A 210 -2.27 20.26 12.56
N LYS A 211 -2.40 20.79 11.33
CA LYS A 211 -1.91 20.15 10.09
C LYS A 211 -0.42 19.80 10.13
N GLU A 212 0.37 20.52 10.92
CA GLU A 212 1.81 20.26 11.10
C GLU A 212 2.07 18.93 11.84
N ASN A 213 1.07 18.40 12.53
CA ASN A 213 1.12 17.13 13.26
C ASN A 213 0.33 16.01 12.56
N THR A 214 -0.09 16.23 11.32
CA THR A 214 -0.74 15.22 10.49
C THR A 214 -0.03 15.13 9.14
N ARG A 215 -0.36 14.10 8.37
CA ARG A 215 0.12 13.91 7.00
C ARG A 215 -1.04 13.65 6.05
N THR A 216 -0.74 13.86 4.78
CA THR A 216 -1.61 13.50 3.67
C THR A 216 -1.14 12.16 3.13
N VAL A 217 -2.08 11.24 2.90
CA VAL A 217 -1.82 9.94 2.29
C VAL A 217 -2.30 9.96 0.85
N THR A 218 -1.46 9.50 -0.08
CA THR A 218 -1.80 9.29 -1.48
C THR A 218 -1.83 7.82 -1.82
N ILE A 219 -2.81 7.40 -2.63
CA ILE A 219 -2.97 6.01 -3.05
C ILE A 219 -3.26 6.00 -4.55
N LEU A 220 -2.32 5.53 -5.35
CA LEU A 220 -2.53 5.27 -6.79
C LEU A 220 -2.94 3.81 -6.99
N VAL A 221 -4.03 3.59 -7.73
CA VAL A 221 -4.54 2.25 -8.03
C VAL A 221 -5.01 2.13 -9.48
N PRO A 222 -5.15 0.89 -10.03
CA PRO A 222 -5.76 0.69 -11.34
C PRO A 222 -7.24 1.10 -11.37
N PRO A 223 -7.80 1.46 -12.53
CA PRO A 223 -9.20 1.82 -12.66
C PRO A 223 -10.12 0.67 -12.24
N GLY A 224 -11.19 1.00 -11.52
CA GLY A 224 -12.16 0.03 -11.02
C GLY A 224 -11.71 -0.76 -9.79
N ALA A 225 -10.49 -0.56 -9.29
CA ALA A 225 -10.04 -1.16 -8.05
C ALA A 225 -10.77 -0.58 -6.83
N SER A 226 -11.02 -1.43 -5.84
CA SER A 226 -11.56 -1.05 -4.53
C SER A 226 -10.44 -0.85 -3.52
N VAL A 227 -10.48 0.28 -2.80
CA VAL A 227 -9.45 0.69 -1.85
C VAL A 227 -10.00 0.65 -0.42
N SER A 228 -9.22 0.13 0.52
CA SER A 228 -9.51 0.22 1.95
C SER A 228 -8.31 0.75 2.70
N VAL A 229 -8.57 1.62 3.68
CA VAL A 229 -7.56 2.19 4.59
C VAL A 229 -7.95 1.80 6.01
N ASN A 230 -7.05 1.14 6.72
CA ASN A 230 -7.28 0.60 8.07
C ASN A 230 -8.56 -0.27 8.17
N GLY A 231 -8.87 -1.00 7.08
CA GLY A 231 -10.05 -1.86 6.98
C GLY A 231 -11.36 -1.13 6.67
N ILE A 232 -11.32 0.19 6.43
CA ILE A 232 -12.47 1.01 6.05
C ILE A 232 -12.41 1.30 4.55
N ALA A 233 -13.49 1.03 3.83
CA ALA A 233 -13.57 1.29 2.39
C ALA A 233 -13.48 2.80 2.10
N VAL A 234 -12.62 3.18 1.15
CA VAL A 234 -12.48 4.55 0.68
C VAL A 234 -13.50 4.81 -0.43
N SER A 235 -14.25 5.90 -0.34
CA SER A 235 -15.21 6.31 -1.37
C SER A 235 -14.58 7.20 -2.43
N ASP A 236 -15.24 7.31 -3.58
CA ASP A 236 -14.84 8.16 -4.71
C ASP A 236 -14.71 9.66 -4.35
N ASP A 237 -15.33 10.13 -3.26
CA ASP A 237 -15.16 11.50 -2.76
C ASP A 237 -13.69 11.86 -2.42
N TYR A 238 -12.83 10.85 -2.24
CA TYR A 238 -11.40 11.01 -1.99
C TYR A 238 -10.53 10.93 -3.26
N ILE A 239 -11.13 10.71 -4.44
CA ILE A 239 -10.43 10.75 -5.72
C ILE A 239 -10.10 12.22 -6.06
N THR A 240 -8.82 12.52 -6.21
CA THR A 240 -8.33 13.87 -6.57
C THR A 240 -7.81 13.96 -8.00
N ASP A 241 -7.46 12.81 -8.60
CA ASP A 241 -7.16 12.67 -10.02
C ASP A 241 -7.72 11.33 -10.48
N ASP A 242 -8.71 11.34 -11.37
CA ASP A 242 -9.32 10.12 -11.91
C ASP A 242 -8.57 9.57 -13.13
N HIS A 243 -7.47 10.22 -13.53
CA HIS A 243 -6.74 9.87 -14.73
C HIS A 243 -5.24 10.21 -14.68
N VAL A 244 -4.46 9.32 -14.07
CA VAL A 244 -2.99 9.38 -14.04
C VAL A 244 -2.39 8.39 -15.03
N GLU A 245 -1.84 8.87 -16.14
CA GLU A 245 -1.26 8.02 -17.19
C GLU A 245 -0.10 7.13 -16.70
N TYR A 246 0.01 5.93 -17.27
CA TYR A 246 1.20 5.09 -17.15
C TYR A 246 2.31 5.60 -18.08
N GLU A 247 3.51 5.82 -17.53
CA GLU A 247 4.67 6.30 -18.31
C GLU A 247 5.43 5.16 -19.03
N ASP A 248 5.18 3.92 -18.63
CA ASP A 248 5.98 2.73 -18.97
C ASP A 248 5.30 1.77 -19.95
N LEU A 249 4.36 2.26 -20.76
CA LEU A 249 3.72 1.48 -21.83
C LEU A 249 4.75 0.80 -22.75
N THR A 250 4.46 -0.43 -23.16
CA THR A 250 5.27 -1.14 -24.16
C THR A 250 5.16 -0.47 -25.54
N GLU A 251 6.14 -0.71 -26.42
CA GLU A 251 6.10 -0.17 -27.80
C GLU A 251 4.94 -0.77 -28.64
N GLN A 252 4.42 -1.92 -28.22
CA GLN A 252 3.25 -2.56 -28.81
C GLN A 252 1.98 -1.87 -28.35
N GLU A 253 1.84 -1.59 -27.05
CA GLU A 253 0.70 -0.85 -26.48
C GLU A 253 0.58 0.57 -26.99
N LYS A 254 1.71 1.26 -27.18
CA LYS A 254 1.74 2.58 -27.84
C LYS A 254 1.18 2.56 -29.27
N ARG A 255 1.10 1.37 -29.89
CA ARG A 255 0.50 1.16 -31.21
C ARG A 255 -0.92 0.63 -31.15
N PHE A 256 -1.45 0.27 -29.97
CA PHE A 256 -2.85 -0.15 -29.82
C PHE A 256 -3.79 0.96 -30.32
N ASN A 257 -5.05 0.60 -30.60
CA ASN A 257 -6.01 1.59 -31.05
C ASN A 257 -6.07 2.75 -30.05
N ALA A 258 -6.52 3.93 -30.53
CA ALA A 258 -6.64 5.12 -29.69
C ALA A 258 -7.60 4.95 -28.50
N ASP A 259 -8.31 3.82 -28.41
CA ASP A 259 -9.22 3.49 -27.30
C ASP A 259 -8.53 2.66 -26.20
N PHE A 260 -7.30 2.19 -26.40
CA PHE A 260 -6.51 1.60 -25.31
C PHE A 260 -5.96 2.71 -24.44
N ASP A 261 -6.40 2.71 -23.18
CA ASP A 261 -6.11 3.74 -22.22
C ASP A 261 -5.71 3.09 -20.89
N ALA A 262 -4.41 3.05 -20.62
CA ALA A 262 -3.88 2.56 -19.36
C ALA A 262 -3.58 3.77 -18.46
N TYR A 263 -4.31 3.86 -17.37
CA TYR A 263 -4.18 4.92 -16.38
C TYR A 263 -4.37 4.38 -14.97
N ARG A 264 -4.15 5.23 -13.97
CA ARG A 264 -4.40 5.01 -12.55
C ARG A 264 -5.35 6.06 -12.01
N VAL A 265 -5.96 5.75 -10.88
CA VAL A 265 -6.80 6.66 -10.10
C VAL A 265 -6.05 7.02 -8.82
N LEU A 266 -5.97 8.31 -8.50
CA LEU A 266 -5.32 8.86 -7.32
C LEU A 266 -6.35 9.21 -6.25
N TYR A 267 -6.23 8.57 -5.09
CA TYR A 267 -6.91 8.97 -3.87
C TYR A 267 -5.99 9.85 -3.02
N THR A 268 -6.54 10.89 -2.38
CA THR A 268 -5.82 11.73 -1.43
C THR A 268 -6.62 11.88 -0.14
N ILE A 269 -6.02 11.46 0.97
CA ILE A 269 -6.63 11.48 2.30
C ILE A 269 -5.81 12.40 3.20
N ASP A 270 -6.39 13.52 3.58
CA ASP A 270 -5.75 14.48 4.49
C ASP A 270 -5.94 14.11 5.97
N ASN A 271 -5.13 14.74 6.82
CA ASN A 271 -5.26 14.75 8.28
C ASN A 271 -5.13 13.38 8.95
N ILE A 272 -4.25 12.50 8.42
CA ILE A 272 -3.88 11.24 9.05
C ILE A 272 -2.78 11.47 10.08
N TYR A 273 -2.88 10.87 11.26
CA TYR A 273 -1.82 10.89 12.28
C TYR A 273 -1.16 9.51 12.43
N GLY A 274 -1.98 8.48 12.60
CA GLY A 274 -1.55 7.12 12.93
C GLY A 274 -0.91 6.39 11.75
N LYS A 275 -0.49 5.15 12.01
CA LYS A 275 -0.06 4.24 10.94
C LYS A 275 -1.26 3.94 10.03
N VAL A 276 -0.98 3.86 8.72
CA VAL A 276 -1.96 3.47 7.71
C VAL A 276 -1.62 2.09 7.17
N GLU A 277 -2.65 1.25 7.04
CA GLU A 277 -2.61 -0.01 6.33
C GLU A 277 -3.57 0.08 5.15
N VAL A 278 -3.03 0.00 3.93
CA VAL A 278 -3.80 0.04 2.69
C VAL A 278 -3.97 -1.37 2.14
N SER A 279 -5.18 -1.71 1.72
CA SER A 279 -5.45 -2.89 0.91
C SER A 279 -6.23 -2.50 -0.34
N VAL A 280 -5.88 -3.13 -1.45
CA VAL A 280 -6.48 -2.87 -2.76
C VAL A 280 -6.86 -4.18 -3.41
N VAL A 281 -8.06 -4.21 -3.98
CA VAL A 281 -8.58 -5.34 -4.75
C VAL A 281 -8.96 -4.83 -6.13
N ASP A 282 -8.45 -5.45 -7.20
CA ASP A 282 -8.74 -5.06 -8.58
C ASP A 282 -10.21 -5.29 -8.97
N ALA A 283 -10.58 -4.90 -10.19
CA ALA A 283 -11.95 -5.01 -10.70
C ALA A 283 -12.42 -6.47 -10.82
N GLU A 284 -11.49 -7.41 -10.93
CA GLU A 284 -11.70 -8.85 -11.05
C GLU A 284 -11.82 -9.55 -9.67
N GLY A 285 -11.49 -8.86 -8.58
CA GLY A 285 -11.56 -9.38 -7.22
C GLY A 285 -10.23 -9.97 -6.71
N THR A 286 -9.12 -9.70 -7.38
CA THR A 286 -7.76 -10.11 -6.97
C THR A 286 -7.16 -9.07 -6.03
N GLU A 287 -6.60 -9.52 -4.91
CA GLU A 287 -5.83 -8.65 -4.01
C GLU A 287 -4.51 -8.22 -4.67
N LEU A 288 -4.28 -6.92 -4.75
CA LEU A 288 -3.07 -6.35 -5.33
C LEU A 288 -1.98 -6.18 -4.28
N VAL A 289 -0.73 -6.36 -4.71
CA VAL A 289 0.45 -6.07 -3.89
C VAL A 289 0.96 -4.69 -4.27
N ALA A 290 1.30 -3.88 -3.27
CA ALA A 290 1.88 -2.57 -3.50
C ALA A 290 3.22 -2.70 -4.25
N GLU A 291 3.40 -1.89 -5.29
CA GLU A 291 4.69 -1.68 -5.94
C GLU A 291 5.61 -0.86 -5.01
N SER A 292 5.04 0.14 -4.34
CA SER A 292 5.69 0.92 -3.27
C SER A 292 4.70 1.22 -2.15
N ASP A 293 5.14 1.04 -0.91
CA ASP A 293 4.36 1.27 0.31
C ASP A 293 5.13 2.14 1.32
N ASP A 294 5.29 3.43 0.99
CA ASP A 294 5.87 4.39 1.93
C ASP A 294 4.81 4.87 2.94
N GLU A 295 5.23 5.53 4.02
CA GLU A 295 4.35 5.94 5.13
C GLU A 295 3.13 6.79 4.71
N SER A 296 3.24 7.47 3.56
CA SER A 296 2.22 8.37 3.01
C SER A 296 1.89 8.12 1.54
N ASP A 297 2.69 7.33 0.82
CA ASP A 297 2.56 7.20 -0.63
C ASP A 297 2.49 5.72 -0.99
N PHE A 298 1.33 5.30 -1.50
CA PHE A 298 1.04 3.92 -1.85
C PHE A 298 0.77 3.82 -3.34
N VAL A 299 1.46 2.91 -4.02
CA VAL A 299 1.27 2.67 -5.45
C VAL A 299 0.94 1.20 -5.64
N TYR A 300 -0.22 0.94 -6.22
CA TYR A 300 -0.67 -0.37 -6.65
C TYR A 300 -0.79 -0.36 -8.16
N ASP A 301 -0.12 -1.30 -8.79
CA ASP A 301 -0.08 -1.41 -10.24
C ASP A 301 -1.01 -2.52 -10.74
N ALA A 302 -1.49 -2.34 -11.96
CA ALA A 302 -2.31 -3.35 -12.61
C ALA A 302 -1.48 -4.62 -12.84
N VAL A 303 -2.14 -5.77 -12.80
CA VAL A 303 -1.50 -7.03 -13.19
C VAL A 303 -0.98 -6.91 -14.61
N ARG A 304 0.31 -7.25 -14.79
CA ARG A 304 0.96 -7.25 -16.10
C ARG A 304 0.93 -8.64 -16.71
N TYR A 305 0.74 -8.69 -18.02
CA TYR A 305 0.75 -9.89 -18.83
C TYR A 305 2.04 -9.99 -19.63
N SER A 306 2.43 -11.24 -19.89
CA SER A 306 3.53 -11.60 -20.76
C SER A 306 3.05 -12.60 -21.79
N VAL A 307 3.55 -12.50 -23.02
CA VAL A 307 3.26 -13.47 -24.06
C VAL A 307 4.50 -13.81 -24.87
N LYS A 308 4.66 -15.10 -25.12
CA LYS A 308 5.68 -15.65 -26.02
C LYS A 308 4.99 -16.25 -27.24
N LEU A 309 5.31 -15.74 -28.42
CA LEU A 309 4.76 -16.19 -29.68
C LEU A 309 5.86 -16.71 -30.59
N THR A 310 5.61 -17.83 -31.26
CA THR A 310 6.42 -18.32 -32.38
C THR A 310 5.53 -18.46 -33.60
N ALA A 311 5.90 -17.84 -34.73
CA ALA A 311 5.11 -17.88 -35.96
C ALA A 311 6.02 -17.92 -37.19
N PRO A 312 5.52 -18.36 -38.37
CA PRO A 312 6.28 -18.26 -39.61
C PRO A 312 6.72 -16.81 -39.85
N ALA A 313 7.96 -16.60 -40.28
CA ALA A 313 8.56 -15.26 -40.38
C ALA A 313 7.89 -14.37 -41.45
N ASP A 314 7.08 -14.97 -42.33
CA ASP A 314 6.26 -14.29 -43.34
C ASP A 314 4.76 -14.22 -42.96
N ALA A 315 4.39 -14.71 -41.77
CA ALA A 315 3.05 -14.56 -41.23
C ALA A 315 2.83 -13.13 -40.70
N VAL A 316 1.60 -12.66 -40.84
CA VAL A 316 1.13 -11.44 -40.18
C VAL A 316 0.63 -11.84 -38.81
N VAL A 317 1.39 -11.51 -37.76
CA VAL A 317 1.05 -11.80 -36.36
C VAL A 317 0.50 -10.54 -35.73
N THR A 318 -0.59 -10.65 -34.98
CA THR A 318 -1.17 -9.54 -34.23
C THR A 318 -1.31 -9.85 -32.76
N ILE A 319 -1.12 -8.85 -31.92
CA ILE A 319 -1.46 -8.84 -30.50
C ILE A 319 -2.44 -7.68 -30.24
N ASN A 320 -3.58 -7.95 -29.63
CA ASN A 320 -4.65 -6.97 -29.39
C ASN A 320 -5.00 -6.16 -30.65
N GLY A 321 -5.08 -6.84 -31.80
CA GLY A 321 -5.37 -6.23 -33.10
C GLY A 321 -4.22 -5.46 -33.76
N VAL A 322 -3.06 -5.33 -33.10
CA VAL A 322 -1.88 -4.64 -33.65
C VAL A 322 -0.89 -5.62 -34.25
N GLU A 323 -0.51 -5.36 -35.50
CA GLU A 323 0.50 -6.14 -36.22
C GLU A 323 1.90 -5.98 -35.59
N LEU A 324 2.49 -7.12 -35.24
CA LEU A 324 3.88 -7.23 -34.83
C LEU A 324 4.78 -7.10 -36.05
N LYS A 325 5.78 -6.23 -35.94
CA LYS A 325 6.75 -5.97 -36.99
C LYS A 325 7.97 -6.87 -36.82
N LYS A 326 8.83 -6.90 -37.84
CA LYS A 326 10.08 -7.66 -37.77
C LYS A 326 11.01 -7.18 -36.66
N GLU A 327 10.97 -5.89 -36.34
CA GLU A 327 11.76 -5.29 -35.27
C GLU A 327 11.27 -5.69 -33.87
N ASP A 328 10.03 -6.19 -33.76
CA ASP A 328 9.47 -6.71 -32.51
C ASP A 328 9.94 -8.14 -32.20
N ALA A 329 10.55 -8.83 -33.18
CA ALA A 329 11.02 -10.20 -32.99
C ALA A 329 12.27 -10.21 -32.10
N THR A 330 12.19 -10.93 -30.97
CA THR A 330 13.29 -11.12 -30.02
C THR A 330 14.24 -12.23 -30.45
N GLY A 331 13.83 -13.07 -31.39
CA GLY A 331 14.66 -14.12 -31.95
C GLY A 331 14.12 -14.72 -33.24
N SER A 332 14.85 -15.69 -33.75
CA SER A 332 14.41 -16.53 -34.86
C SER A 332 14.71 -17.98 -34.55
N LEU A 333 13.73 -18.84 -34.81
CA LEU A 333 13.90 -20.28 -34.78
C LEU A 333 14.25 -20.74 -36.20
N LEU A 334 15.55 -20.80 -36.48
CA LEU A 334 16.04 -21.63 -37.57
C LEU A 334 16.03 -23.07 -37.07
N SER A 335 15.26 -23.93 -37.72
CA SER A 335 15.22 -25.37 -37.42
C SER A 335 16.52 -26.10 -37.83
N SER A 336 17.69 -25.54 -37.54
CA SER A 336 18.98 -25.97 -38.09
C SER A 336 19.35 -27.39 -37.69
N ASP A 337 19.04 -27.82 -36.45
CA ASP A 337 19.35 -29.18 -36.00
C ASP A 337 18.44 -30.25 -36.60
N MET A 338 17.18 -29.89 -36.91
CA MET A 338 16.24 -30.80 -37.57
C MET A 338 16.71 -31.14 -39.00
N PHE A 339 17.29 -30.17 -39.70
CA PHE A 339 17.73 -30.32 -41.10
C PHE A 339 19.23 -30.56 -41.27
N LYS A 340 19.99 -30.72 -40.16
CA LYS A 340 21.43 -30.94 -40.20
C LYS A 340 21.80 -32.18 -41.02
N GLY A 341 22.62 -31.99 -42.06
CA GLY A 341 23.01 -33.02 -43.02
C GLY A 341 21.95 -33.34 -44.08
N LEU A 342 20.82 -32.64 -44.10
CA LEU A 342 19.72 -32.75 -45.06
C LEU A 342 19.54 -31.50 -45.91
N GLU A 343 20.46 -30.53 -45.84
CA GLU A 343 20.35 -29.19 -46.43
C GLU A 343 20.14 -29.25 -47.96
N LYS A 344 20.74 -30.25 -48.62
CA LYS A 344 20.55 -30.46 -50.08
C LYS A 344 19.13 -30.85 -50.49
N TYR A 345 18.30 -31.31 -49.54
CA TYR A 345 16.90 -31.66 -49.76
C TYR A 345 15.98 -30.54 -49.29
N ALA A 346 16.29 -29.95 -48.12
CA ALA A 346 15.51 -28.94 -47.44
C ALA A 346 15.76 -27.53 -48.03
N THR A 347 15.31 -27.32 -49.27
CA THR A 347 15.63 -26.12 -50.07
C THR A 347 14.71 -24.93 -49.79
N ALA A 348 13.61 -25.14 -49.09
CA ALA A 348 12.66 -24.10 -48.71
C ALA A 348 12.17 -24.36 -47.27
N VAL A 349 13.11 -24.43 -46.32
CA VAL A 349 12.77 -24.52 -44.89
C VAL A 349 12.08 -23.22 -44.49
N PRO A 350 10.90 -23.29 -43.87
CA PRO A 350 10.25 -22.10 -43.35
C PRO A 350 11.04 -21.52 -42.17
N ASP A 351 11.28 -20.22 -42.22
CA ASP A 351 11.84 -19.47 -41.09
C ASP A 351 10.71 -19.13 -40.10
N PHE A 352 11.05 -19.09 -38.81
CA PHE A 352 10.13 -18.67 -37.76
C PHE A 352 10.70 -17.46 -37.02
N ALA A 353 9.81 -16.52 -36.67
CA ALA A 353 10.09 -15.41 -35.77
C ALA A 353 9.59 -15.77 -34.36
N VAL A 354 10.35 -15.34 -33.35
CA VAL A 354 9.97 -15.44 -31.94
C VAL A 354 9.74 -14.03 -31.42
N TYR A 355 8.62 -13.84 -30.72
CA TYR A 355 8.26 -12.60 -30.05
C TYR A 355 8.10 -12.91 -28.57
N GLU A 356 8.78 -12.15 -27.72
CA GLU A 356 8.61 -12.19 -26.27
C GLU A 356 8.28 -10.76 -25.86
N ILE A 357 7.04 -10.57 -25.38
CA ILE A 357 6.52 -9.27 -24.98
C ILE A 357 6.08 -9.40 -23.53
N ASP A 358 6.72 -8.61 -22.67
CA ASP A 358 6.44 -8.56 -21.23
C ASP A 358 5.86 -7.20 -20.86
N GLY A 359 5.16 -7.14 -19.73
CA GLY A 359 4.73 -5.88 -19.12
C GLY A 359 3.45 -5.28 -19.71
N LEU A 360 2.66 -6.07 -20.44
CA LEU A 360 1.40 -5.62 -21.04
C LEU A 360 0.35 -5.38 -19.95
N PHE A 361 -0.35 -4.27 -19.99
CA PHE A 361 -1.53 -3.99 -19.16
C PHE A 361 -2.77 -4.69 -19.68
N ALA A 362 -2.92 -4.83 -21.00
CA ALA A 362 -4.02 -5.59 -21.58
C ALA A 362 -3.68 -7.08 -21.67
N GLU A 363 -4.64 -7.93 -21.28
CA GLU A 363 -4.56 -9.37 -21.54
C GLU A 363 -4.36 -9.59 -23.04
N PRO A 364 -3.36 -10.40 -23.46
CA PRO A 364 -2.97 -10.51 -24.86
C PRO A 364 -3.94 -11.39 -25.67
N GLU A 365 -4.71 -10.77 -26.57
CA GLU A 365 -5.45 -11.44 -27.64
C GLU A 365 -4.53 -11.64 -28.86
N ILE A 366 -4.26 -12.90 -29.21
CA ILE A 366 -3.27 -13.24 -30.24
C ILE A 366 -3.94 -13.80 -31.49
N ALA A 367 -3.43 -13.43 -32.67
CA ALA A 367 -3.83 -14.03 -33.92
C ALA A 367 -2.67 -14.03 -34.93
N ALA A 368 -2.73 -14.93 -35.90
CA ALA A 368 -1.80 -14.90 -37.03
C ALA A 368 -2.48 -15.32 -38.34
N LYS A 369 -1.99 -14.77 -39.44
CA LYS A 369 -2.37 -15.16 -40.81
C LYS A 369 -1.13 -15.51 -41.61
N ASP A 370 -1.22 -16.56 -42.42
CA ASP A 370 -0.13 -16.93 -43.33
C ASP A 370 0.08 -15.87 -44.43
N ALA A 371 1.15 -16.03 -45.22
CA ALA A 371 1.46 -15.12 -46.33
C ALA A 371 0.38 -15.03 -47.42
N LYS A 372 -0.65 -15.90 -47.39
CA LYS A 372 -1.81 -15.89 -48.31
C LYS A 372 -3.07 -15.34 -47.64
N GLY A 373 -3.01 -14.96 -46.37
CA GLY A 373 -4.11 -14.44 -45.57
C GLY A 373 -5.01 -15.50 -44.92
N ALA A 374 -4.62 -16.78 -44.92
CA ALA A 374 -5.34 -17.82 -44.20
C ALA A 374 -5.01 -17.77 -42.71
N GLU A 375 -6.01 -17.95 -41.85
CA GLU A 375 -5.82 -17.95 -40.40
C GLU A 375 -4.99 -19.15 -39.94
N LEU A 376 -4.10 -18.88 -38.98
CA LEU A 376 -3.27 -19.88 -38.32
C LEU A 376 -3.79 -20.08 -36.90
N GLU A 377 -4.05 -21.34 -36.55
CA GLU A 377 -4.46 -21.70 -35.19
C GLU A 377 -3.24 -21.75 -34.27
N PRO A 378 -3.26 -21.07 -33.11
CA PRO A 378 -2.20 -21.18 -32.13
C PRO A 378 -2.26 -22.54 -31.43
N THR A 379 -1.10 -23.09 -31.10
CA THR A 379 -0.97 -24.25 -30.19
C THR A 379 -0.08 -23.85 -29.03
N GLU A 380 -0.50 -24.16 -27.80
CA GLU A 380 0.32 -23.93 -26.62
C GLU A 380 1.55 -24.86 -26.63
N SER A 381 2.72 -24.30 -26.37
CA SER A 381 3.97 -25.04 -26.22
C SER A 381 4.19 -25.48 -24.77
N SER A 382 5.05 -26.48 -24.57
CA SER A 382 5.36 -27.01 -23.24
C SER A 382 6.07 -26.01 -22.31
N ASP A 383 6.60 -24.92 -22.84
CA ASP A 383 7.19 -23.80 -22.10
C ASP A 383 6.21 -22.65 -21.84
N GLY A 384 4.90 -22.83 -22.11
CA GLY A 384 3.85 -21.85 -21.82
C GLY A 384 3.70 -20.73 -22.85
N GLY A 385 4.35 -20.84 -24.01
CA GLY A 385 4.16 -19.92 -25.14
C GLY A 385 3.10 -20.42 -26.13
N PHE A 386 2.85 -19.65 -27.18
CA PHE A 386 2.00 -20.03 -28.29
C PHE A 386 2.80 -20.18 -29.57
N VAL A 387 2.50 -21.23 -30.33
CA VAL A 387 3.10 -21.52 -31.62
C VAL A 387 2.03 -21.51 -32.69
N PHE A 388 2.13 -20.57 -33.63
CA PHE A 388 1.40 -20.59 -34.89
C PHE A 388 2.15 -21.50 -35.85
N GLY A 389 1.59 -22.69 -36.10
CA GLY A 389 2.14 -23.63 -37.07
C GLY A 389 1.86 -23.21 -38.51
N LEU A 390 2.55 -23.82 -39.46
CA LEU A 390 2.15 -23.73 -40.87
C LEU A 390 0.92 -24.60 -41.13
N PRO A 391 0.05 -24.22 -42.07
CA PRO A 391 -1.13 -25.00 -42.38
C PRO A 391 -0.75 -26.36 -42.96
N ASP A 392 -1.47 -27.40 -42.53
CA ASP A 392 -1.26 -28.78 -42.98
C ASP A 392 -1.51 -28.89 -44.49
N SER A 393 -0.50 -29.32 -45.25
CA SER A 393 -0.66 -29.46 -46.70
C SER A 393 -1.53 -30.68 -47.02
N THR A 394 -2.81 -30.45 -47.33
CA THR A 394 -3.79 -31.52 -47.66
C THR A 394 -3.24 -32.45 -48.75
N LYS A 395 -2.60 -31.89 -49.78
CA LYS A 395 -2.01 -32.66 -50.87
C LYS A 395 -0.83 -33.54 -50.40
N LEU A 396 0.04 -33.02 -49.54
CA LEU A 396 1.13 -33.82 -48.98
C LEU A 396 0.60 -34.89 -48.03
N LYS A 397 -0.35 -34.53 -47.16
CA LYS A 397 -1.03 -35.44 -46.25
C LYS A 397 -1.66 -36.60 -47.01
N GLU A 398 -2.48 -36.34 -48.01
CA GLU A 398 -3.09 -37.37 -48.86
C GLU A 398 -2.02 -38.26 -49.52
N ALA A 399 -0.95 -37.65 -50.05
CA ALA A 399 0.09 -38.38 -50.77
C ALA A 399 1.01 -39.21 -49.85
N GLN A 400 1.22 -38.80 -48.60
CA GLN A 400 2.28 -39.34 -47.74
C GLN A 400 1.78 -40.01 -46.46
N THR A 401 0.51 -39.86 -46.07
CA THR A 401 -0.05 -40.47 -44.84
C THR A 401 0.26 -41.96 -44.73
N GLN A 402 0.07 -42.73 -45.80
CA GLN A 402 0.37 -44.17 -45.77
C GLN A 402 1.86 -44.43 -45.57
N ARG A 403 2.74 -43.68 -46.25
CA ARG A 403 4.19 -43.82 -46.14
C ARG A 403 4.69 -43.53 -44.72
N VAL A 404 4.16 -42.48 -44.08
CA VAL A 404 4.47 -42.11 -42.71
C VAL A 404 3.93 -43.15 -41.73
N THR A 405 2.69 -43.60 -41.93
CA THR A 405 2.07 -44.67 -41.12
C THR A 405 2.89 -45.96 -41.16
N ASP A 406 3.34 -46.37 -42.35
CA ASP A 406 4.15 -47.57 -42.52
C ASP A 406 5.51 -47.46 -41.82
N PHE A 407 6.15 -46.29 -41.91
CA PHE A 407 7.37 -46.01 -41.16
C PHE A 407 7.13 -46.08 -39.64
N VAL A 408 6.12 -45.36 -39.13
CA VAL A 408 5.82 -45.30 -37.69
C VAL A 408 5.55 -46.70 -37.16
N LYS A 409 4.71 -47.48 -37.84
CA LYS A 409 4.44 -48.86 -37.45
C LYS A 409 5.70 -49.72 -37.47
N SER A 410 6.53 -49.60 -38.51
CA SER A 410 7.80 -50.34 -38.58
C SER A 410 8.79 -49.90 -37.50
N TYR A 411 8.76 -48.64 -37.07
CA TYR A 411 9.60 -48.14 -35.99
C TYR A 411 9.12 -48.67 -34.63
N VAL A 412 7.80 -48.63 -34.37
CA VAL A 412 7.21 -49.21 -33.16
C VAL A 412 7.54 -50.70 -33.07
N SER A 413 7.29 -51.48 -34.14
CA SER A 413 7.63 -52.91 -34.19
C SER A 413 9.10 -53.19 -33.87
N PHE A 414 10.02 -52.32 -34.35
CA PHE A 414 11.42 -52.41 -33.97
C PHE A 414 11.64 -52.08 -32.50
N SER A 415 11.17 -50.92 -32.03
CA SER A 415 11.43 -50.44 -30.66
C SER A 415 10.86 -51.33 -29.55
N THR A 416 9.81 -52.10 -29.85
CA THR A 416 9.16 -53.03 -28.91
C THR A 416 9.53 -54.49 -29.16
N ASP A 417 10.51 -54.74 -30.03
CA ASP A 417 10.91 -56.05 -30.54
C ASP A 417 9.73 -56.97 -30.89
N GLU A 418 8.78 -56.48 -31.69
CA GLU A 418 7.56 -57.22 -32.01
C GLU A 418 7.92 -58.61 -32.59
N LYS A 419 7.40 -59.67 -31.96
CA LYS A 419 7.63 -61.09 -32.30
C LYS A 419 9.08 -61.57 -32.14
N ASP A 420 9.88 -60.93 -31.29
CA ASP A 420 11.24 -61.37 -30.95
C ASP A 420 12.16 -61.50 -32.21
N ASP A 421 11.97 -60.59 -33.18
CA ASP A 421 12.65 -60.58 -34.48
C ASP A 421 13.39 -59.25 -34.69
N THR A 422 14.29 -58.88 -33.78
CA THR A 422 14.92 -57.54 -33.80
C THR A 422 15.61 -57.24 -35.13
N ASN A 423 16.31 -58.22 -35.70
CA ASN A 423 17.03 -58.07 -36.96
C ASN A 423 16.08 -57.97 -38.16
N GLY A 424 15.00 -58.75 -38.20
CA GLY A 424 14.00 -58.63 -39.24
C GLY A 424 13.18 -57.34 -39.11
N ASN A 425 12.87 -56.91 -37.89
CA ASN A 425 12.25 -55.62 -37.58
C ASN A 425 13.13 -54.45 -38.07
N PHE A 426 14.43 -54.47 -37.76
CA PHE A 426 15.38 -53.48 -38.27
C PHE A 426 15.50 -53.53 -39.80
N THR A 427 15.50 -54.72 -40.41
CA THR A 427 15.54 -54.88 -41.87
C THR A 427 14.30 -54.30 -42.55
N ARG A 428 13.12 -54.38 -41.90
CA ARG A 428 11.89 -53.73 -42.37
C ARG A 428 11.97 -52.21 -42.22
N LEU A 429 12.40 -51.73 -41.05
CA LEU A 429 12.52 -50.30 -40.72
C LEU A 429 13.55 -49.57 -41.59
N SER A 430 14.71 -50.18 -41.82
CA SER A 430 15.82 -49.57 -42.58
C SER A 430 15.46 -49.21 -44.02
N LYS A 431 14.42 -49.83 -44.62
CA LYS A 431 13.87 -49.46 -45.95
C LYS A 431 13.21 -48.08 -45.98
N PHE A 432 12.90 -47.53 -44.82
CA PHE A 432 12.33 -46.20 -44.65
C PHE A 432 13.38 -45.17 -44.23
N LEU A 433 14.61 -45.57 -43.87
CA LEU A 433 15.62 -44.67 -43.34
C LEU A 433 16.59 -44.23 -44.44
N LEU A 434 16.97 -42.95 -44.44
CA LEU A 434 18.04 -42.46 -45.29
C LEU A 434 19.38 -42.95 -44.75
N THR A 435 20.16 -43.64 -45.57
CA THR A 435 21.49 -44.13 -45.14
C THR A 435 22.46 -42.97 -44.88
N ASN A 436 23.43 -43.20 -44.00
CA ASN A 436 24.46 -42.24 -43.58
C ASN A 436 23.98 -41.02 -42.78
N THR A 437 22.71 -40.95 -42.36
CA THR A 437 22.24 -39.94 -41.40
C THR A 437 22.51 -40.37 -39.96
N GLU A 438 22.56 -39.41 -39.03
CA GLU A 438 22.69 -39.71 -37.60
C GLU A 438 21.49 -40.51 -37.08
N THR A 439 20.28 -40.24 -37.58
CA THR A 439 19.09 -41.04 -37.24
C THR A 439 19.27 -42.51 -37.64
N TYR A 440 19.77 -42.79 -38.85
CA TYR A 440 20.05 -44.17 -39.25
C TYR A 440 21.11 -44.83 -38.37
N LYS A 441 22.22 -44.13 -38.08
CA LYS A 441 23.29 -44.65 -37.21
C LYS A 441 22.78 -44.94 -35.81
N ARG A 442 22.00 -44.02 -35.22
CA ARG A 442 21.40 -44.16 -33.89
C ARG A 442 20.50 -45.39 -33.80
N ILE A 443 19.58 -45.55 -34.75
CA ILE A 443 18.67 -46.71 -34.81
C ILE A 443 19.45 -48.01 -35.06
N LYS A 444 20.45 -47.99 -35.95
CA LYS A 444 21.29 -49.17 -36.22
C LYS A 444 22.09 -49.59 -34.98
N ASN A 445 22.65 -48.62 -34.26
CA ASN A 445 23.43 -48.88 -33.06
C ASN A 445 22.56 -49.34 -31.88
N SER A 446 21.25 -49.08 -31.90
CA SER A 446 20.32 -49.55 -30.87
C SER A 446 19.86 -51.00 -31.07
N VAL A 447 20.19 -51.65 -32.20
CA VAL A 447 19.75 -53.03 -32.49
C VAL A 447 20.11 -54.01 -31.37
N GLU A 448 21.34 -53.95 -30.86
CA GLU A 448 21.77 -54.82 -29.75
C GLU A 448 20.97 -54.53 -28.48
N GLY A 449 20.79 -53.26 -28.12
CA GLY A 449 20.01 -52.87 -26.94
C GLY A 449 18.55 -53.30 -27.03
N VAL A 450 17.94 -53.16 -28.21
CA VAL A 450 16.57 -53.57 -28.48
C VAL A 450 16.40 -55.08 -28.42
N SER A 451 17.42 -55.88 -28.78
CA SER A 451 17.34 -57.35 -28.70
C SER A 451 17.24 -57.91 -27.27
N TRP A 452 17.42 -57.06 -26.25
CA TRP A 452 17.17 -57.39 -24.85
C TRP A 452 15.76 -57.03 -24.38
N VAL A 453 14.94 -56.40 -25.23
CA VAL A 453 13.54 -56.11 -24.95
C VAL A 453 12.74 -57.39 -25.20
N SER A 454 11.98 -57.86 -24.20
CA SER A 454 11.04 -58.96 -24.43
C SER A 454 10.00 -58.53 -25.48
N GLY A 455 9.86 -59.32 -26.54
CA GLY A 455 8.93 -59.01 -27.62
C GLY A 455 7.49 -58.91 -27.12
N GLY A 456 6.77 -57.91 -27.61
CA GLY A 456 5.40 -57.62 -27.19
C GLY A 456 4.39 -57.69 -28.33
N THR A 457 3.13 -57.97 -27.98
CA THR A 457 1.98 -57.68 -28.85
C THR A 457 1.60 -56.21 -28.66
N ILE A 458 1.41 -55.50 -29.79
CA ILE A 458 1.13 -54.06 -29.80
C ILE A 458 -0.35 -53.82 -30.08
N GLU A 459 -0.99 -53.00 -29.26
CA GLU A 459 -2.29 -52.41 -29.53
C GLU A 459 -2.12 -50.89 -29.69
N TYR A 460 -2.57 -50.34 -30.83
CA TYR A 460 -2.56 -48.89 -31.04
C TYR A 460 -3.83 -48.28 -30.46
N LYS A 461 -3.67 -47.45 -29.43
CA LYS A 461 -4.75 -46.61 -28.90
C LYS A 461 -4.89 -45.33 -29.71
N LYS A 462 -3.76 -44.78 -30.19
CA LYS A 462 -3.71 -43.56 -30.99
C LYS A 462 -2.56 -43.64 -32.01
N LEU A 463 -2.85 -43.20 -33.23
CA LEU A 463 -1.84 -42.90 -34.25
C LEU A 463 -2.38 -41.75 -35.11
N GLU A 464 -2.01 -40.53 -34.74
CA GLU A 464 -2.42 -39.32 -35.44
C GLU A 464 -1.23 -38.68 -36.15
N LEU A 465 -1.47 -38.24 -37.38
CA LEU A 465 -0.48 -37.57 -38.22
C LEU A 465 -1.01 -36.18 -38.61
N ASP A 466 -0.21 -35.17 -38.36
CA ASP A 466 -0.52 -33.78 -38.67
C ASP A 466 0.76 -32.99 -39.01
N ASN A 467 0.60 -31.70 -39.29
CA ASN A 467 1.69 -30.78 -39.60
C ASN A 467 2.54 -31.24 -40.81
N PHE A 468 1.91 -31.66 -41.91
CA PHE A 468 2.61 -31.97 -43.15
C PHE A 468 3.06 -30.67 -43.84
N VAL A 469 4.31 -30.31 -43.60
CA VAL A 469 4.90 -29.06 -44.10
C VAL A 469 5.94 -29.37 -45.17
N ALA A 470 5.77 -28.78 -46.36
CA ALA A 470 6.79 -28.86 -47.41
C ALA A 470 8.01 -28.01 -47.02
N CYS A 471 9.20 -28.58 -47.16
CA CYS A 471 10.48 -27.88 -46.98
C CYS A 471 11.27 -27.85 -48.30
N GLY A 472 10.54 -27.72 -49.42
CA GLY A 472 11.04 -27.87 -50.79
C GLY A 472 10.49 -29.12 -51.49
N ASP A 473 10.79 -29.28 -52.78
CA ASP A 473 10.22 -30.35 -53.62
C ASP A 473 10.58 -31.77 -53.17
N ASN A 474 11.70 -31.91 -52.45
CA ASN A 474 12.27 -33.18 -52.03
C ASN A 474 12.40 -33.30 -50.51
N CYS A 475 11.71 -32.48 -49.73
CA CYS A 475 11.75 -32.51 -48.27
C CYS A 475 10.38 -32.13 -47.68
N TYR A 476 9.92 -32.84 -46.66
CA TYR A 476 8.79 -32.43 -45.85
C TYR A 476 8.96 -32.85 -44.39
N VAL A 477 8.31 -32.12 -43.50
CA VAL A 477 8.18 -32.46 -42.07
C VAL A 477 6.77 -32.98 -41.81
N VAL A 478 6.65 -33.90 -40.86
CA VAL A 478 5.38 -34.41 -40.35
C VAL A 478 5.51 -34.70 -38.86
N ARG A 479 4.47 -34.42 -38.09
CA ARG A 479 4.38 -34.82 -36.67
C ARG A 479 3.52 -36.08 -36.56
N ALA A 480 3.98 -37.01 -35.71
CA ALA A 480 3.30 -38.26 -35.41
C ALA A 480 3.07 -38.39 -33.91
N THR A 481 1.81 -38.46 -33.48
CA THR A 481 1.39 -38.71 -32.10
C THR A 481 0.93 -40.15 -31.97
N ILE A 482 1.58 -40.90 -31.09
CA ILE A 482 1.43 -42.34 -30.95
C ILE A 482 1.10 -42.66 -29.50
N SER A 483 0.04 -43.43 -29.27
CA SER A 483 -0.28 -44.06 -27.99
C SER A 483 -0.46 -45.54 -28.22
N ILE A 484 0.35 -46.36 -27.57
CA ILE A 484 0.32 -47.82 -27.70
C ILE A 484 0.25 -48.50 -26.34
N THR A 485 -0.35 -49.68 -26.34
CA THR A 485 -0.24 -50.65 -25.25
C THR A 485 0.61 -51.82 -25.75
N VAL A 486 1.68 -52.13 -25.02
CA VAL A 486 2.58 -53.25 -25.30
C VAL A 486 2.36 -54.33 -24.23
N THR A 487 2.03 -55.54 -24.67
CA THR A 487 1.90 -56.71 -23.78
C THR A 487 3.01 -57.70 -24.05
N SER A 488 3.86 -57.95 -23.05
CA SER A 488 4.99 -58.89 -23.14
C SER A 488 5.15 -59.66 -21.83
N ASP A 489 5.29 -60.99 -21.90
CA ASP A 489 5.45 -61.88 -20.74
C ASP A 489 4.42 -61.67 -19.60
N GLY A 490 3.17 -61.34 -19.97
CA GLY A 490 2.09 -61.05 -19.02
C GLY A 490 2.12 -59.64 -18.40
N ASN A 491 3.15 -58.84 -18.71
CA ASN A 491 3.25 -57.44 -18.32
C ASN A 491 2.62 -56.53 -19.39
N VAL A 492 1.88 -55.53 -18.94
CA VAL A 492 1.26 -54.51 -19.80
C VAL A 492 1.93 -53.17 -19.55
N ARG A 493 2.36 -52.50 -20.61
CA ARG A 493 2.96 -51.16 -20.57
C ARG A 493 2.24 -50.25 -21.55
N ASN A 494 1.89 -49.04 -21.11
CA ASN A 494 1.38 -48.00 -21.99
C ASN A 494 2.52 -47.04 -22.33
N THR A 495 2.57 -46.59 -23.57
CA THR A 495 3.61 -45.67 -24.04
C THR A 495 2.97 -44.63 -24.95
N ASP A 496 3.18 -43.38 -24.58
CA ASP A 496 2.83 -42.22 -25.39
C ASP A 496 4.12 -41.61 -25.94
N SER A 497 4.10 -41.24 -27.22
CA SER A 497 5.26 -40.67 -27.90
C SER A 497 4.82 -39.70 -28.98
N VAL A 498 5.52 -38.57 -29.06
CA VAL A 498 5.38 -37.60 -30.15
C VAL A 498 6.70 -37.52 -30.87
N TYR A 499 6.66 -37.66 -32.20
CA TYR A 499 7.84 -37.54 -33.04
C TYR A 499 7.63 -36.46 -34.10
N THR A 500 8.67 -35.65 -34.30
CA THR A 500 8.82 -34.83 -35.50
C THR A 500 9.73 -35.56 -36.48
N LEU A 501 9.24 -35.81 -37.69
CA LEU A 501 9.90 -36.61 -38.71
C LEU A 501 10.23 -35.76 -39.93
N VAL A 502 11.47 -35.83 -40.39
CA VAL A 502 11.90 -35.20 -41.65
C VAL A 502 12.01 -36.27 -42.72
N PHE A 503 11.14 -36.21 -43.72
CA PHE A 503 11.22 -37.07 -44.90
C PHE A 503 11.91 -36.34 -46.05
N VAL A 504 12.82 -37.03 -46.72
CA VAL A 504 13.50 -36.55 -47.92
C VAL A 504 13.34 -37.53 -49.08
N LYS A 505 13.30 -37.01 -50.30
CA LYS A 505 13.19 -37.83 -51.51
C LYS A 505 14.58 -38.14 -52.05
N SER A 506 14.96 -39.41 -52.02
CA SER A 506 16.24 -39.89 -52.57
C SER A 506 15.99 -41.09 -53.48
N GLY A 507 16.52 -41.05 -54.71
CA GLY A 507 16.30 -42.13 -55.69
C GLY A 507 14.83 -42.37 -56.04
N GLY A 508 13.97 -41.34 -55.94
CA GLY A 508 12.53 -41.44 -56.17
C GLY A 508 11.70 -41.94 -54.98
N VAL A 509 12.34 -42.32 -53.87
CA VAL A 509 11.68 -42.86 -52.68
C VAL A 509 11.78 -41.87 -51.52
N TRP A 510 10.70 -41.73 -50.76
CA TRP A 510 10.67 -40.93 -49.53
C TRP A 510 11.23 -41.71 -48.35
N LEU A 511 12.26 -41.16 -47.72
CA LEU A 511 13.01 -41.76 -46.62
C LEU A 511 13.13 -40.77 -45.46
N VAL A 512 13.06 -41.27 -44.22
CA VAL A 512 13.29 -40.49 -43.01
C VAL A 512 14.77 -40.12 -42.92
N GLY A 513 15.05 -38.84 -43.06
CA GLY A 513 16.36 -38.24 -42.90
C GLY A 513 16.68 -37.94 -41.43
N ASN A 514 15.68 -37.49 -40.68
CA ASN A 514 15.82 -37.19 -39.25
C ASN A 514 14.53 -37.52 -38.47
N MET A 515 14.70 -37.84 -37.19
CA MET A 515 13.61 -38.12 -36.25
C MET A 515 13.98 -37.55 -34.88
N LEU A 516 13.12 -36.68 -34.38
CA LEU A 516 13.24 -36.03 -33.07
C LEU A 516 12.06 -36.44 -32.21
N ALA A 517 12.31 -36.83 -30.96
CA ALA A 517 11.25 -36.98 -29.97
C ALA A 517 10.91 -35.58 -29.43
N SER A 518 9.62 -35.29 -29.32
CA SER A 518 9.08 -34.02 -28.81
C SER A 518 8.60 -34.15 -27.38
#